data_AF-A0A0N1KRT3-F1
#
_entry.id   AF-A0A0N1KRT3-F1
#
_cell.length_a   1.000
_cell.length_b   1.000
_cell.length_c   1.000
_cell.angle_alpha   90.00
_cell.angle_beta   90.00
_cell.angle_gamma   90.00
#
_symmetry.space_group_name_H-M   'P 1'
#
loop_
_entity.id
_entity.type
_entity.pdbx_description
1 polymer ?
#
loop_
_entity_poly.entity_id
_entity_poly.type
_entity_poly.pdbx_seq_one_letter_code
_entity_poly.pdbx_strand_id
1 'polypeptide(L)'
;MKKAYYYLFYKLYKHYEKGPSVWMSDWKASFSLDVLIYFIVTSLFIYYKVIFNRYIHLSENNIEAFLLVITVVLANYFIFHSQNQSKRIIADFDQLPKNKDQTGGWIVFCFVLFVIVNLVFSFYLMSQIDWKKYQ
;
A
#
# COMPACT_ATOMS: atom_id res chain seq x y z
N MET A 1 9.29 5.59 -11.86
CA MET A 1 8.63 5.30 -10.56
C MET A 1 7.31 6.06 -10.37
N LYS A 2 7.26 7.41 -10.43
CA LYS A 2 6.00 8.18 -10.27
C LYS A 2 4.82 7.68 -11.14
N LYS A 3 5.06 7.38 -12.42
CA LYS A 3 4.02 6.90 -13.35
C LYS A 3 3.39 5.56 -12.92
N ALA A 4 4.17 4.62 -12.39
CA ALA A 4 3.65 3.33 -11.93
C ALA A 4 2.80 3.49 -10.66
N TYR A 5 3.21 4.39 -9.77
CA TYR A 5 2.46 4.74 -8.56
C TYR A 5 1.11 5.38 -8.90
N TYR A 6 1.10 6.35 -9.82
CA TYR A 6 -0.14 6.97 -10.30
C TYR A 6 -1.02 6.00 -11.08
N TYR A 7 -0.42 5.05 -11.80
CA TYR A 7 -1.16 4.01 -12.48
C TYR A 7 -1.83 3.04 -11.50
N LEU A 8 -1.14 2.68 -10.41
CA LEU A 8 -1.71 1.88 -9.33
C LEU A 8 -2.89 2.61 -8.68
N PHE A 9 -2.74 3.90 -8.36
CA PHE A 9 -3.84 4.76 -7.90
C PHE A 9 -5.03 4.73 -8.87
N TYR A 10 -4.78 4.99 -10.16
CA TYR A 10 -5.80 5.02 -11.20
C TYR A 10 -6.57 3.70 -11.29
N LYS A 11 -5.87 2.57 -11.21
CA LYS A 11 -6.50 1.25 -11.26
C LYS A 11 -7.36 0.95 -10.05
N LEU A 12 -6.91 1.33 -8.86
CA LEU A 12 -7.71 1.22 -7.63
C LEU A 12 -8.93 2.15 -7.72
N TYR A 13 -8.76 3.38 -8.21
CA TYR A 13 -9.86 4.32 -8.46
C TYR A 13 -10.92 3.72 -9.39
N LYS A 14 -10.52 3.21 -10.55
CA LYS A 14 -11.45 2.56 -11.50
C LYS A 14 -12.10 1.29 -10.94
N HIS A 15 -11.43 0.60 -10.03
CA HIS A 15 -12.04 -0.52 -9.31
C HIS A 15 -13.20 -0.04 -8.42
N TYR A 16 -13.00 1.04 -7.65
CA TYR A 16 -14.04 1.62 -6.81
C TYR A 16 -15.19 2.26 -7.61
N GLU A 17 -14.91 2.87 -8.76
CA GLU A 17 -15.93 3.40 -9.69
C GLU A 17 -16.83 2.31 -10.30
N LYS A 18 -16.31 1.08 -10.44
CA LYS A 18 -17.09 -0.08 -10.91
C LYS A 18 -17.89 -0.76 -9.80
N GLY A 19 -17.65 -0.40 -8.55
CA GLY A 19 -18.32 -0.96 -7.39
C GLY A 19 -19.73 -0.37 -7.17
N PRO A 20 -20.50 -0.92 -6.22
CA PRO A 20 -21.84 -0.44 -5.90
C PRO A 20 -21.86 0.94 -5.24
N SER A 21 -20.72 1.43 -4.73
CA SER A 21 -20.57 2.71 -4.05
C SER A 21 -19.49 3.56 -4.74
N VAL A 22 -19.93 4.42 -5.66
CA VAL A 22 -19.10 5.32 -6.49
C VAL A 22 -18.67 6.58 -5.73
N TRP A 23 -19.17 6.81 -4.52
CA TRP A 23 -18.78 7.99 -3.75
C TRP A 23 -17.36 7.87 -3.21
N MET A 24 -16.60 8.99 -3.27
CA MET A 24 -15.23 9.11 -2.74
C MET A 24 -14.26 8.04 -3.25
N SER A 25 -14.41 7.60 -4.51
CA SER A 25 -13.51 6.60 -5.13
C SER A 25 -12.04 7.03 -5.12
N ASP A 26 -11.77 8.33 -5.21
CA ASP A 26 -10.43 8.92 -5.13
C ASP A 26 -9.81 8.72 -3.74
N TRP A 27 -10.56 9.01 -2.68
CA TRP A 27 -10.14 8.78 -1.31
C TRP A 27 -9.97 7.29 -0.99
N LYS A 28 -10.89 6.43 -1.44
CA LYS A 28 -10.78 4.97 -1.27
C LYS A 28 -9.52 4.43 -1.96
N ALA A 29 -9.20 4.92 -3.15
CA ALA A 29 -7.99 4.54 -3.88
C ALA A 29 -6.71 5.01 -3.18
N SER A 30 -6.67 6.25 -2.69
CA SER A 30 -5.54 6.76 -1.91
C SER A 30 -5.35 5.96 -0.62
N PHE A 31 -6.42 5.71 0.12
CA PHE A 31 -6.37 4.92 1.35
C PHE A 31 -5.90 3.48 1.09
N SER A 32 -6.30 2.87 -0.01
CA SER A 32 -5.82 1.54 -0.40
C SER A 32 -4.31 1.52 -0.68
N LEU A 33 -3.76 2.59 -1.26
CA LEU A 33 -2.32 2.75 -1.40
C LEU A 33 -1.62 2.86 -0.05
N ASP A 34 -2.19 3.63 0.89
CA ASP A 34 -1.67 3.74 2.26
C ASP A 34 -1.59 2.36 2.93
N VAL A 35 -2.65 1.56 2.81
CA VAL A 35 -2.72 0.19 3.36
C VAL A 35 -1.67 -0.72 2.70
N LEU A 36 -1.49 -0.66 1.38
CA LEU A 36 -0.47 -1.46 0.68
C LEU A 36 0.94 -1.08 1.12
N ILE A 37 1.22 0.22 1.28
CA ILE A 37 2.52 0.69 1.77
C ILE A 37 2.73 0.21 3.20
N TYR A 38 1.71 0.32 4.06
CA TYR A 38 1.76 -0.20 5.42
C TYR A 38 2.10 -1.70 5.45
N PHE A 39 1.45 -2.51 4.62
CA PHE A 39 1.76 -3.95 4.53
C PHE A 39 3.21 -4.22 4.13
N ILE A 40 3.75 -3.49 3.16
CA ILE A 40 5.15 -3.64 2.74
C ILE A 40 6.10 -3.27 3.88
N VAL A 41 5.87 -2.13 4.54
CA VAL A 41 6.72 -1.65 5.64
C VAL A 41 6.67 -2.62 6.83
N THR A 42 5.48 -3.08 7.21
CA THR A 42 5.31 -4.08 8.28
C THR A 42 6.03 -5.38 7.93
N SER A 43 5.92 -5.86 6.70
CA SER A 43 6.61 -7.08 6.25
C SER A 43 8.13 -6.92 6.35
N LEU A 44 8.68 -5.79 5.89
CA LEU A 44 10.10 -5.49 5.97
C LEU A 44 10.59 -5.41 7.43
N PHE A 45 9.81 -4.76 8.31
CA PHE A 45 10.13 -4.70 9.73
C PHE A 45 10.16 -6.09 10.38
N ILE A 46 9.19 -6.95 10.04
CA ILE A 46 9.17 -8.34 10.50
C ILE A 46 10.39 -9.10 9.99
N TYR A 47 10.73 -9.01 8.71
CA TYR A 47 11.93 -9.66 8.17
C TYR A 47 13.19 -9.18 8.85
N TYR A 48 13.31 -7.86 9.11
CA TYR A 48 14.44 -7.30 9.83
C TYR A 48 14.56 -7.92 11.24
N LYS A 49 13.44 -8.02 11.96
CA LYS A 49 13.40 -8.63 13.30
C LYS A 49 13.76 -10.11 13.29
N VAL A 50 13.24 -10.86 12.31
CA VAL A 50 13.45 -12.32 12.17
C VAL A 50 14.91 -12.65 11.81
N ILE A 51 15.50 -11.90 10.88
CA ILE A 51 16.79 -12.22 10.24
C ILE A 51 17.97 -11.56 10.97
N PHE A 52 17.87 -10.27 11.31
CA PHE A 52 19.02 -9.49 11.75
C PHE A 52 19.03 -9.23 13.26
N ASN A 53 17.91 -8.76 13.82
CA ASN A 53 17.88 -8.34 15.22
C ASN A 53 16.56 -8.72 15.90
N ARG A 54 16.58 -9.83 16.64
CA ARG A 54 15.40 -10.35 17.34
C ARG A 54 15.05 -9.58 18.62
N TYR A 55 15.99 -8.78 19.13
CA TYR A 55 15.82 -7.94 20.33
C TYR A 55 15.23 -6.56 20.00
N ILE A 56 15.09 -6.21 18.72
CA ILE A 56 14.45 -4.95 18.36
C ILE A 56 12.95 -5.04 18.63
N HIS A 57 12.47 -4.15 19.48
CA HIS A 57 11.06 -3.98 19.76
C HIS A 57 10.70 -2.52 19.50
N LEU A 58 9.46 -2.30 19.06
CA LEU A 58 8.90 -0.95 19.03
C LEU A 58 8.74 -0.47 20.48
N SER A 59 8.70 0.84 20.70
CA SER A 59 8.35 1.37 22.02
C SER A 59 7.02 0.77 22.50
N GLU A 60 6.81 0.67 23.81
CA GLU A 60 5.55 0.16 24.38
C GLU A 60 4.32 0.92 23.85
N ASN A 61 4.49 2.21 23.54
CA ASN A 61 3.45 3.07 22.99
C ASN A 61 3.32 3.00 21.46
N ASN A 62 4.20 2.25 20.78
CA ASN A 62 4.28 2.08 19.33
C ASN A 62 4.27 3.41 18.55
N ILE A 63 4.84 4.47 19.15
CA ILE A 63 4.78 5.82 18.57
C ILE A 63 5.52 5.88 17.23
N GLU A 64 6.56 5.06 17.06
CA GLU A 64 7.34 5.00 15.82
C GLU A 64 6.50 4.47 14.65
N ALA A 65 5.68 3.44 14.89
CA ALA A 65 4.77 2.90 13.89
C ALA A 65 3.71 3.94 13.49
N PHE A 66 3.18 4.67 14.47
CA PHE A 66 2.19 5.72 14.25
C PHE A 66 2.75 6.89 13.43
N LEU A 67 3.96 7.35 13.75
CA LEU A 67 4.64 8.43 13.01
C LEU A 67 4.91 8.03 11.56
N LEU A 68 5.29 6.77 11.31
CA LEU A 68 5.51 6.27 9.96
C LEU A 68 4.21 6.28 9.15
N VAL A 69 3.13 5.74 9.72
CA VAL A 69 1.80 5.73 9.07
C VAL A 69 1.34 7.14 8.75
N ILE A 70 1.41 8.07 9.72
CA ILE A 70 1.03 9.47 9.50
C ILE A 70 1.86 10.08 8.37
N THR A 71 3.16 9.83 8.34
CA THR A 71 4.04 10.39 7.32
C THR A 71 3.63 9.92 5.91
N VAL A 72 3.31 8.63 5.76
CA VAL A 72 2.84 8.05 4.49
C VAL A 72 1.49 8.66 4.08
N VAL A 73 0.53 8.71 5.01
CA VAL A 73 -0.81 9.25 4.75
C VAL A 73 -0.74 10.73 4.36
N LEU A 74 0.05 11.54 5.08
CA LEU A 74 0.23 12.95 4.75
C LEU A 74 0.88 13.12 3.37
N ALA A 75 1.93 12.36 3.08
CA ALA A 75 2.57 12.40 1.77
C ALA A 75 1.58 12.06 0.65
N ASN A 76 0.76 11.02 0.82
CA ASN A 76 -0.26 10.64 -0.16
C ASN A 76 -1.38 11.66 -0.28
N TYR A 77 -1.81 12.26 0.83
CA TYR A 77 -2.74 13.36 0.81
C TYR A 77 -2.22 14.54 -0.01
N PHE A 78 -0.97 14.96 0.20
CA PHE A 78 -0.35 16.02 -0.59
C PHE A 78 -0.21 15.65 -2.07
N ILE A 79 0.04 14.39 -2.41
CA ILE A 79 0.19 13.95 -3.80
C ILE A 79 -1.16 13.90 -4.52
N PHE A 80 -2.17 13.26 -3.93
CA PHE A 80 -3.42 12.95 -4.63
C PHE A 80 -4.51 14.00 -4.41
N HIS A 81 -4.58 14.57 -3.22
CA HIS A 81 -5.67 15.47 -2.82
C HIS A 81 -5.31 16.96 -2.89
N SER A 82 -4.02 17.31 -3.00
CA SER A 82 -3.65 18.70 -3.27
C SER A 82 -3.94 19.10 -4.73
N GLN A 83 -4.36 20.35 -4.95
CA GLN A 83 -4.43 21.01 -6.25
C GLN A 83 -5.17 20.23 -7.37
N ASN A 84 -6.19 19.42 -7.04
CA ASN A 84 -6.90 18.56 -7.99
C ASN A 84 -6.00 17.58 -8.77
N GLN A 85 -4.86 17.17 -8.20
CA GLN A 85 -3.93 16.25 -8.89
C GLN A 85 -4.57 14.90 -9.22
N SER A 86 -5.40 14.33 -8.34
CA SER A 86 -6.14 13.10 -8.62
C SER A 86 -6.93 13.18 -9.92
N LYS A 87 -7.63 14.29 -10.17
CA LYS A 87 -8.41 14.50 -11.41
C LYS A 87 -7.52 14.55 -12.64
N ARG A 88 -6.35 15.19 -12.56
CA ARG A 88 -5.37 15.22 -13.67
C ARG A 88 -4.83 13.83 -13.97
N ILE A 89 -4.45 13.08 -12.93
CA ILE A 89 -4.00 11.69 -13.06
C ILE A 89 -5.07 10.86 -13.76
N ILE A 90 -6.32 10.93 -13.31
CA ILE A 90 -7.43 10.19 -13.92
C ILE A 90 -7.62 10.56 -15.39
N ALA A 91 -7.63 11.86 -15.71
CA ALA A 91 -7.78 12.35 -17.09
C ALA A 91 -6.65 11.88 -18.01
N ASP A 92 -5.40 11.88 -17.52
CA ASP A 92 -4.24 11.42 -18.28
C ASP A 92 -4.30 9.92 -18.60
N PHE A 93 -4.73 9.11 -17.63
CA PHE A 93 -4.81 7.64 -17.80
C PHE A 93 -6.09 7.19 -18.52
N ASP A 94 -7.17 7.98 -18.50
CA ASP A 94 -8.40 7.70 -19.27
C ASP A 94 -8.22 7.83 -20.80
N GLN A 95 -7.17 8.53 -21.25
CA GLN A 95 -6.82 8.62 -22.67
C GLN A 95 -6.11 7.37 -23.21
N LEU A 96 -5.78 6.40 -22.36
CA LEU A 96 -5.09 5.18 -22.79
C LEU A 96 -6.02 4.25 -23.59
N PRO A 97 -5.51 3.58 -24.65
CA PRO A 97 -6.30 2.66 -25.44
C PRO A 97 -6.76 1.45 -24.60
N LYS A 98 -8.04 1.06 -24.75
CA LYS A 98 -8.71 -0.01 -23.97
C LYS A 98 -7.93 -1.33 -23.92
N ASN A 99 -7.16 -1.65 -24.96
CA ASN A 99 -6.38 -2.88 -25.06
C ASN A 99 -5.20 -2.91 -24.06
N LYS A 100 -4.61 -1.75 -23.74
CA LYS A 100 -3.57 -1.62 -22.72
C LYS A 100 -4.13 -1.59 -21.29
N ASP A 101 -5.44 -1.39 -21.16
CA ASP A 101 -6.12 -1.31 -19.87
C ASP A 101 -6.27 -2.69 -19.21
N GLN A 102 -6.58 -3.75 -19.97
CA GLN A 102 -6.78 -5.09 -19.42
C GLN A 102 -5.49 -5.71 -18.86
N THR A 103 -4.39 -5.67 -19.62
CA THR A 103 -3.09 -6.24 -19.20
C THR A 103 -2.58 -5.55 -17.93
N GLY A 104 -2.68 -4.22 -17.85
CA GLY A 104 -2.23 -3.49 -16.67
C GLY A 104 -3.14 -3.69 -15.45
N GLY A 105 -4.41 -4.04 -15.64
CA GLY A 105 -5.29 -4.47 -14.54
C GLY A 105 -4.80 -5.76 -13.88
N TRP A 106 -4.39 -6.76 -14.68
CA TRP A 106 -3.86 -8.02 -14.17
C TRP A 106 -2.55 -7.82 -13.41
N ILE A 107 -1.66 -6.95 -13.91
CA ILE A 107 -0.41 -6.60 -13.23
C ILE A 107 -0.69 -5.99 -11.84
N VAL A 108 -1.63 -5.05 -11.75
CA VAL A 108 -2.02 -4.44 -10.47
C VAL A 108 -2.59 -5.48 -9.51
N PHE A 109 -3.47 -6.37 -10.00
CA PHE A 109 -4.02 -7.45 -9.19
C PHE A 109 -2.94 -8.39 -8.65
N CYS A 110 -2.02 -8.85 -9.51
CA CYS A 110 -0.89 -9.69 -9.10
C CYS A 110 0.02 -8.98 -8.09
N PHE A 111 0.25 -7.69 -8.26
CA PHE A 111 1.04 -6.89 -7.31
C PHE A 111 0.37 -6.80 -5.94
N VAL A 112 -0.93 -6.48 -5.88
CA VAL A 112 -1.70 -6.44 -4.62
C VAL A 112 -1.69 -7.81 -3.93
N LEU A 113 -1.93 -8.88 -4.69
CA LEU A 113 -1.88 -10.24 -4.17
C LEU A 113 -0.49 -10.60 -3.62
N PHE A 114 0.57 -10.22 -4.34
CA PHE A 114 1.95 -10.43 -3.90
C PHE A 114 2.23 -9.73 -2.57
N VAL A 115 1.80 -8.49 -2.40
CA VAL A 115 1.96 -7.75 -1.13
C VAL A 115 1.24 -8.44 0.03
N ILE A 116 0.00 -8.90 -0.19
CA ILE A 116 -0.78 -9.62 0.83
C ILE A 116 -0.11 -10.94 1.20
N VAL A 117 0.28 -11.75 0.22
CA VAL A 117 0.98 -13.03 0.46
C VAL A 117 2.32 -12.79 1.16
N ASN A 118 3.06 -11.74 0.79
CA ASN A 118 4.31 -11.38 1.45
C ASN A 118 4.10 -11.03 2.93
N LEU A 119 3.03 -10.29 3.26
CA LEU A 119 2.67 -9.98 4.63
C LEU A 119 2.35 -11.25 5.43
N VAL A 120 1.48 -12.11 4.90
CA VAL A 120 1.12 -13.39 5.55
C VAL A 120 2.38 -14.24 5.78
N PHE A 121 3.26 -14.32 4.79
CA PHE A 121 4.51 -15.06 4.89
C PHE A 121 5.45 -14.46 5.95
N SER A 122 5.55 -13.14 6.05
CA SER A 122 6.35 -12.50 7.10
C SER A 122 5.86 -12.86 8.50
N PHE A 123 4.55 -12.84 8.74
CA PHE A 123 3.96 -13.25 10.02
C PHE A 123 4.16 -14.74 10.29
N TYR A 124 4.10 -15.59 9.26
CA TYR A 124 4.40 -17.00 9.38
C TYR A 124 5.86 -17.25 9.80
N LEU A 125 6.83 -16.51 9.26
CA LEU A 125 8.22 -16.61 9.75
C LEU A 125 8.33 -16.11 11.20
N MET A 126 7.63 -15.05 11.54
CA MET A 126 7.61 -14.50 12.89
C MET A 126 7.04 -15.50 13.90
N SER A 127 6.00 -16.26 13.55
CA SER A 127 5.34 -17.22 14.45
C SER A 127 6.17 -18.47 14.74
N GLN A 128 7.17 -18.78 13.91
CA GLN A 128 8.08 -19.91 14.14
C GLN A 128 9.15 -19.64 15.21
N ILE A 129 9.31 -18.38 15.65
CA ILE A 129 10.33 -18.00 16.64
C ILE A 129 9.73 -18.03 18.04
N ASP A 130 10.43 -18.65 18.98
CA ASP A 130 10.13 -18.56 20.41
C ASP A 130 10.59 -17.20 20.97
N TRP A 131 9.71 -16.20 20.91
CA TRP A 131 9.99 -14.83 21.34
C TRP A 131 10.26 -14.68 22.83
N LYS A 132 9.87 -15.65 23.68
CA LYS A 132 10.15 -15.61 25.12
C LYS A 132 11.65 -15.61 25.43
N LYS A 133 12.48 -16.07 24.49
CA LYS A 133 13.94 -16.07 24.60
C LYS A 133 14.59 -14.72 24.27
N TYR A 134 13.80 -13.77 23.75
CA TYR A 134 14.26 -12.48 23.22
C TYR A 134 13.49 -11.28 23.82
N GLN A 135 12.82 -11.50 24.96
CA GLN A 135 12.25 -10.46 25.81
C GLN A 135 13.29 -9.88 26.76
#